data_AF-A0A1G9MYS7-F1
#
_entry.id   AF-A0A1G9MYS7-F1
#
_cell.length_a   1.000
_cell.length_b   1.000
_cell.length_c   1.000
_cell.angle_alpha   90.00
_cell.angle_beta   90.00
_cell.angle_gamma   90.00
#
_symmetry.space_group_name_H-M   'P 1'
#
loop_
_entity.id
_entity.type
_entity.pdbx_description
1 polymer ?
#
loop_
_entity_poly.entity_id
_entity_poly.type
_entity_poly.pdbx_seq_one_letter_code
_entity_poly.pdbx_strand_id
1 'polypeptide(L)'
;MGEASTGILVAAVVTLVAVSILVWIVVRHRRRLAAMSDLEREHYDAVLEYERNIKVAEKSVRAEEKARESRLKSAERRLKSSGSVGREHLGTYSGAKGPIRIFQHELVLPEGTYTMDDTVRATVDTAGNLATSSRATLTRMAAGGLMFGPVGLLAGGLLKKNKTHDMRELYLMLEGAEFATLVACRAEDGQQVRQLAAAVNHAAKSASTHRQEHEEAVASATEQLRLETLNTGSLTAAKAALKAARANTVRVETAELAISASAPGVVDTP
;
A
#
# COMPACT_ATOMS: atom_id res chain seq x y z
N MET A 1 -36.58 30.42 4.69
CA MET A 1 -35.53 31.46 4.55
C MET A 1 -35.00 32.00 5.90
N GLY A 2 -35.51 31.58 7.06
CA GLY A 2 -35.04 32.09 8.37
C GLY A 2 -33.83 31.37 9.00
N GLU A 3 -33.53 30.14 8.61
CA GLU A 3 -32.42 29.38 9.23
C GLU A 3 -31.04 29.74 8.67
N ALA A 4 -30.97 30.22 7.43
CA ALA A 4 -29.72 30.66 6.83
C ALA A 4 -29.24 32.01 7.39
N SER A 5 -30.16 32.89 7.80
CA SER A 5 -29.83 34.21 8.35
C SER A 5 -29.35 34.13 9.81
N THR A 6 -29.89 33.20 10.60
CA THR A 6 -29.44 32.96 11.98
C THR A 6 -28.02 32.40 12.03
N GLY A 7 -27.68 31.47 11.13
CA GLY A 7 -26.33 30.92 11.02
C GLY A 7 -25.25 31.98 10.72
N ILE A 8 -25.55 32.92 9.81
CA ILE A 8 -24.63 34.01 9.45
C ILE A 8 -24.45 34.98 10.62
N LEU A 9 -25.54 35.35 11.31
CA LEU A 9 -25.48 36.22 12.49
C LEU A 9 -24.64 35.62 13.61
N VAL A 10 -24.80 34.32 13.89
CA VAL A 10 -24.01 33.64 14.94
C VAL A 10 -22.52 33.62 14.57
N ALA A 11 -22.16 33.30 13.32
CA ALA A 11 -20.76 33.31 12.88
C ALA A 11 -20.13 34.73 12.97
N ALA A 12 -20.89 35.78 12.63
CA ALA A 12 -20.44 37.16 12.74
C ALA A 12 -20.19 37.59 14.19
N VAL A 13 -21.07 37.17 15.12
CA VAL A 13 -20.88 37.46 16.55
C VAL A 13 -19.66 36.72 17.11
N VAL A 14 -19.47 35.44 16.78
CA VAL A 14 -18.31 34.65 17.25
C VAL A 14 -16.99 35.24 16.78
N THR A 15 -16.91 35.66 15.51
CA THR A 15 -15.69 36.29 14.96
C THR A 15 -15.41 37.65 15.61
N LEU A 16 -16.43 38.49 15.82
CA LEU A 16 -16.29 39.76 16.56
C LEU A 16 -15.78 39.56 17.98
N VAL A 17 -16.32 38.57 18.71
CA VAL A 17 -15.86 38.24 20.06
C VAL A 17 -14.40 37.76 20.04
N ALA A 18 -14.03 36.88 19.11
CA ALA A 18 -12.65 36.41 18.97
C ALA A 18 -11.65 37.54 18.69
N VAL A 19 -12.00 38.46 17.78
CA VAL A 19 -11.18 39.65 17.48
C VAL A 19 -11.07 40.57 18.69
N SER A 20 -12.17 40.81 19.40
CA SER A 20 -12.18 41.66 20.60
C SER A 20 -11.28 41.12 21.71
N ILE A 21 -11.30 39.80 21.93
CA ILE A 21 -10.40 39.11 22.86
C ILE A 21 -8.94 39.28 22.43
N LEU A 22 -8.62 39.09 21.14
CA LEU A 22 -7.28 39.27 20.61
C LEU A 22 -6.76 40.69 20.84
N VAL A 23 -7.58 41.71 20.53
CA VAL A 23 -7.23 43.13 20.74
C VAL A 23 -6.97 43.41 22.22
N TRP A 24 -7.82 42.92 23.12
CA TRP A 24 -7.61 43.10 24.57
C TRP A 24 -6.30 42.47 25.06
N ILE A 25 -5.96 41.26 24.59
CA ILE A 25 -4.69 40.60 24.91
C ILE A 25 -3.51 41.44 24.43
N VAL A 26 -3.54 41.94 23.18
CA VAL A 26 -2.47 42.76 22.60
C VAL A 26 -2.32 44.08 23.35
N VAL A 27 -3.43 44.78 23.64
CA VAL A 27 -3.41 46.06 24.38
C VAL A 27 -2.87 45.86 25.80
N ARG A 28 -3.32 44.81 26.50
CA ARG A 28 -2.83 44.47 27.84
C ARG A 28 -1.32 44.20 27.82
N HIS A 29 -0.83 43.48 26.83
CA HIS A 29 0.59 43.20 26.68
C HIS A 29 1.41 44.46 26.41
N ARG A 30 0.92 45.36 25.55
CA ARG A 30 1.57 46.66 25.28
C ARG A 30 1.64 47.54 26.51
N ARG A 31 0.56 47.62 27.30
CA ARG A 31 0.55 48.37 28.56
C ARG A 31 1.55 47.83 29.57
N ARG A 32 1.68 46.49 29.67
CA ARG A 32 2.67 45.85 30.54
C ARG A 32 4.10 46.18 30.10
N LEU A 33 4.40 46.11 28.81
CA LEU A 33 5.71 46.49 28.27
C LEU A 33 6.01 47.98 28.50
N ALA A 34 5.03 48.86 28.33
CA ALA A 34 5.20 50.29 28.57
C ALA A 34 5.55 50.63 30.03
N ALA A 35 5.10 49.82 30.99
CA ALA A 35 5.37 50.01 32.42
C ALA A 35 6.73 49.44 32.88
N MET A 36 7.39 48.59 32.09
CA MET A 36 8.72 48.04 32.40
C MET A 36 9.82 49.08 32.17
N SER A 37 10.83 49.08 33.04
CA SER A 37 12.09 49.80 32.83
C SER A 37 12.86 49.25 31.62
N ASP A 38 13.79 50.02 31.06
CA ASP A 38 14.54 49.59 29.88
C ASP A 38 15.39 48.32 30.14
N LEU A 39 15.92 48.15 31.35
CA LEU A 39 16.65 46.95 31.76
C LEU A 39 15.74 45.72 31.88
N GLU A 40 14.55 45.88 32.45
CA GLU A 40 13.55 44.81 32.52
C GLU A 40 13.05 44.39 31.13
N ARG A 41 12.92 45.36 30.20
CA ARG A 41 12.57 45.07 28.81
C ARG A 41 13.66 44.27 28.11
N GLU A 42 14.94 44.62 28.27
CA GLU A 42 16.04 43.88 27.65
C GLU A 42 16.12 42.44 28.18
N HIS A 43 15.96 42.24 29.50
CA HIS A 43 15.90 40.89 30.05
C HIS A 43 14.69 40.11 29.52
N TYR A 44 13.52 40.74 29.46
CA TYR A 44 12.32 40.12 28.90
C TYR A 44 12.52 39.70 27.44
N ASP A 45 13.10 40.57 26.61
CA ASP A 45 13.38 40.30 25.21
C ASP A 45 14.45 39.21 25.04
N ALA A 46 15.49 39.20 25.89
CA ALA A 46 16.50 38.15 25.93
C ALA A 46 15.89 36.78 26.26
N VAL A 47 15.01 36.70 27.27
CA VAL A 47 14.29 35.47 27.65
C VAL A 47 13.38 35.01 26.50
N LEU A 48 12.64 35.93 25.88
CA LEU A 48 11.78 35.60 24.74
C LEU A 48 12.58 35.06 23.56
N GLU A 49 13.73 35.66 23.24
CA GLU A 49 14.58 35.19 22.15
C GLU A 49 15.16 33.80 22.46
N TYR A 50 15.66 33.60 23.69
CA TYR A 50 16.15 32.30 24.15
C TYR A 50 15.06 31.21 24.04
N GLU A 51 13.85 31.48 24.54
CA GLU A 51 12.72 30.55 24.41
C GLU A 51 12.36 30.26 22.95
N ARG A 52 12.35 31.28 22.09
CA ARG A 52 12.10 31.12 20.66
C ARG A 52 13.16 30.23 20.02
N ASN A 53 14.44 30.45 20.32
CA ASN A 53 15.55 29.67 19.81
C ASN A 53 15.44 28.19 20.22
N ILE A 54 15.09 27.92 21.49
CA ILE A 54 14.79 26.55 21.95
C ILE A 54 13.62 25.95 21.18
N LYS A 55 12.49 26.67 21.09
CA LYS A 55 11.29 26.17 20.37
C LYS A 55 11.59 25.85 18.91
N VAL A 56 12.39 26.67 18.23
CA VAL A 56 12.82 26.41 16.85
C VAL A 56 13.69 25.16 16.76
N ALA A 57 14.68 25.01 17.65
CA ALA A 57 15.55 23.84 17.67
C ALA A 57 14.82 22.54 18.07
N GLU A 58 13.85 22.60 18.98
CA GLU A 58 12.99 21.44 19.30
C GLU A 58 12.12 21.05 18.11
N LYS A 59 11.57 22.03 17.39
CA LYS A 59 10.80 21.79 16.18
C LYS A 59 11.67 21.14 15.10
N SER A 60 12.93 21.56 14.93
CA SER A 60 13.83 20.92 13.97
C SER A 60 14.17 19.48 14.35
N VAL A 61 14.43 19.18 15.63
CA VAL A 61 14.64 17.80 16.09
C VAL A 61 13.41 16.93 15.78
N ARG A 62 12.20 17.38 16.15
CA ARG A 62 10.97 16.63 15.86
C ARG A 62 10.73 16.44 14.36
N ALA A 63 11.07 17.43 13.54
CA ALA A 63 10.96 17.33 12.09
C ALA A 63 11.91 16.26 11.54
N GLU A 64 13.17 16.24 11.98
CA GLU A 64 14.16 15.24 11.59
C GLU A 64 13.82 13.82 12.07
N GLU A 65 13.26 13.68 13.27
CA GLU A 65 12.77 12.39 13.79
C GLU A 65 11.65 11.83 12.90
N LYS A 66 10.64 12.64 12.58
CA LYS A 66 9.55 12.25 11.67
C LYS A 66 10.05 11.93 10.27
N ALA A 67 10.99 12.73 9.76
CA ALA A 67 11.58 12.49 8.44
C ALA A 67 12.33 11.16 8.41
N ARG A 68 13.10 10.84 9.46
CA ARG A 68 13.79 9.54 9.60
C ARG A 68 12.80 8.38 9.70
N GLU A 69 11.78 8.50 10.55
CA GLU A 69 10.74 7.47 10.70
C GLU A 69 10.05 7.19 9.35
N SER A 70 9.72 8.24 8.60
CA SER A 70 9.14 8.11 7.26
C SER A 70 10.07 7.41 6.27
N ARG A 71 11.37 7.75 6.28
CA ARG A 71 12.39 7.07 5.45
C ARG A 71 12.47 5.58 5.80
N LEU A 72 12.61 5.24 7.08
CA LEU A 72 12.65 3.83 7.53
C LEU A 72 11.39 3.07 7.12
N LYS A 73 10.20 3.63 7.36
CA LYS A 73 8.93 3.02 6.98
C LYS A 73 8.81 2.81 5.47
N SER A 74 9.33 3.73 4.66
CA SER A 74 9.33 3.57 3.20
C SER A 74 10.34 2.50 2.74
N ALA A 75 11.51 2.41 3.36
CA ALA A 75 12.48 1.35 3.10
C ALA A 75 11.95 -0.04 3.51
N GLU A 76 11.31 -0.15 4.68
CA GLU A 76 10.64 -1.39 5.13
C GLU A 76 9.53 -1.82 4.16
N ARG A 77 8.73 -0.86 3.67
CA ARG A 77 7.70 -1.14 2.65
C ARG A 77 8.32 -1.67 1.36
N ARG A 78 9.46 -1.11 0.92
CA ARG A 78 10.20 -1.59 -0.26
C ARG A 78 10.72 -3.01 -0.06
N LEU A 79 11.26 -3.32 1.13
CA LEU A 79 11.69 -4.69 1.46
C LEU A 79 10.52 -5.66 1.42
N LYS A 80 9.39 -5.29 2.03
CA LYS A 80 8.17 -6.12 2.00
C LYS A 80 7.63 -6.32 0.59
N SER A 81 7.60 -5.28 -0.25
CA SER A 81 7.15 -5.40 -1.64
C SER A 81 8.11 -6.21 -2.49
N SER A 82 9.42 -6.11 -2.24
CA SER A 82 10.43 -6.92 -2.92
C SER A 82 10.27 -8.40 -2.58
N GLY A 83 9.92 -8.72 -1.33
CA GLY A 83 9.57 -10.10 -0.93
C GLY A 83 8.32 -10.66 -1.61
N SER A 84 7.45 -9.81 -2.18
CA SER A 84 6.29 -10.22 -2.98
C SER A 84 6.54 -10.26 -4.49
N VAL A 85 7.69 -9.76 -4.98
CA VAL A 85 8.11 -9.99 -6.37
C VAL A 85 8.15 -11.50 -6.59
N GLY A 86 7.64 -11.99 -7.73
CA GLY A 86 7.61 -13.42 -7.97
C GLY A 86 6.42 -14.19 -7.38
N ARG A 87 5.52 -13.51 -6.65
CA ARG A 87 4.23 -14.07 -6.22
C ARG A 87 3.06 -13.60 -7.09
N GLU A 88 3.35 -13.14 -8.31
CA GLU A 88 2.31 -12.78 -9.25
C GLU A 88 1.52 -14.03 -9.65
N HIS A 89 0.20 -13.90 -9.62
CA HIS A 89 -0.72 -14.96 -10.01
C HIS A 89 -0.81 -15.03 -11.53
N LEU A 90 -0.44 -16.17 -12.10
CA LEU A 90 -0.42 -16.37 -13.55
C LEU A 90 -1.69 -17.02 -14.08
N GLY A 91 -2.37 -17.82 -13.24
CA GLY A 91 -3.58 -18.51 -13.66
C GLY A 91 -4.14 -19.47 -12.62
N THR A 92 -5.43 -19.78 -12.76
CA THR A 92 -6.11 -20.79 -11.95
C THR A 92 -6.96 -21.68 -12.84
N TYR A 93 -6.98 -22.97 -12.53
CA TYR A 93 -7.90 -23.92 -13.13
C TYR A 93 -8.53 -24.81 -12.05
N SER A 94 -9.85 -25.00 -12.09
CA SER A 94 -10.57 -25.84 -11.13
C SER A 94 -10.90 -27.19 -11.76
N GLY A 95 -10.03 -28.18 -11.50
CA GLY A 95 -10.25 -29.55 -11.95
C GLY A 95 -11.12 -30.37 -10.99
N ALA A 96 -11.41 -31.61 -11.35
CA ALA A 96 -12.20 -32.52 -10.52
C ALA A 96 -11.58 -32.81 -9.13
N LYS A 97 -10.25 -32.77 -9.03
CA LYS A 97 -9.50 -32.99 -7.79
C LYS A 97 -9.26 -31.71 -6.97
N GLY A 98 -9.69 -30.55 -7.46
CA GLY A 98 -9.49 -29.26 -6.79
C GLY A 98 -8.83 -28.19 -7.68
N PRO A 99 -8.60 -26.99 -7.13
CA PRO A 99 -7.99 -25.88 -7.85
C PRO A 99 -6.48 -26.06 -7.99
N ILE A 100 -5.99 -25.81 -9.20
CA ILE A 100 -4.58 -25.61 -9.54
C ILE A 100 -4.37 -24.10 -9.61
N ARG A 101 -3.41 -23.56 -8.87
CA ARG A 101 -3.03 -22.15 -8.95
C ARG A 101 -1.57 -22.04 -9.31
N ILE A 102 -1.28 -21.17 -10.27
CA ILE A 102 0.06 -20.95 -10.76
C ILE A 102 0.47 -19.55 -10.34
N PHE A 103 1.64 -19.49 -9.72
CA PHE A 103 2.35 -18.26 -9.45
C PHE A 103 3.71 -18.34 -10.17
N GLN A 104 4.42 -17.21 -10.21
CA GLN A 104 5.71 -17.13 -10.90
C GLN A 104 6.80 -18.01 -10.25
N HIS A 105 6.75 -18.24 -8.93
CA HIS A 105 7.71 -19.08 -8.20
C HIS A 105 7.13 -20.36 -7.58
N GLU A 106 5.82 -20.53 -7.60
CA GLU A 106 5.17 -21.65 -6.92
C GLU A 106 3.99 -22.17 -7.71
N LEU A 107 3.80 -23.48 -7.65
CA LEU A 107 2.67 -24.21 -8.20
C LEU A 107 1.88 -24.81 -7.04
N VAL A 108 0.66 -24.33 -6.81
CA VAL A 108 -0.22 -24.83 -5.77
C VAL A 108 -1.17 -25.86 -6.38
N LEU A 109 -0.96 -27.11 -6.02
CA LEU A 109 -1.78 -28.25 -6.40
C LEU A 109 -2.62 -28.72 -5.19
N PRO A 110 -3.67 -29.55 -5.41
CA PRO A 110 -4.40 -30.17 -4.31
C PRO A 110 -3.52 -31.03 -3.39
N GLU A 111 -2.43 -31.58 -3.93
CA GLU A 111 -1.49 -32.47 -3.23
C GLU A 111 -0.45 -31.72 -2.40
N GLY A 112 -0.16 -30.45 -2.75
CA GLY A 112 0.88 -29.66 -2.10
C GLY A 112 1.23 -28.38 -2.86
N THR A 113 2.15 -27.61 -2.28
CA THR A 113 2.76 -26.46 -2.95
C THR A 113 4.18 -26.83 -3.35
N TYR A 114 4.49 -26.66 -4.63
CA TYR A 114 5.78 -27.01 -5.22
C TYR A 114 6.47 -25.75 -5.74
N THR A 115 7.80 -25.71 -5.65
CA THR A 115 8.58 -24.61 -6.21
C THR A 115 8.59 -24.71 -7.74
N MET A 116 8.42 -23.58 -8.42
CA MET A 116 8.57 -23.49 -9.86
C MET A 116 10.07 -23.52 -10.21
N ASP A 117 10.47 -24.50 -11.00
CA ASP A 117 11.81 -24.65 -11.56
C ASP A 117 11.75 -24.97 -13.06
N ASP A 118 12.90 -25.15 -13.68
CA ASP A 118 13.03 -25.45 -15.11
C ASP A 118 12.67 -26.91 -15.47
N THR A 119 12.47 -27.78 -14.48
CA THR A 119 12.03 -29.16 -14.66
C THR A 119 10.51 -29.28 -14.75
N VAL A 120 9.77 -28.27 -14.26
CA VAL A 120 8.31 -28.26 -14.31
C VAL A 120 7.82 -28.20 -15.76
N ARG A 121 6.96 -29.15 -16.11
CA ARG A 121 6.35 -29.24 -17.43
C ARG A 121 4.85 -29.52 -17.33
N ALA A 122 4.10 -28.84 -18.20
CA ALA A 122 2.67 -29.03 -18.36
C ALA A 122 2.37 -29.52 -19.77
N THR A 123 1.71 -30.68 -19.87
CA THR A 123 1.25 -31.23 -21.15
C THR A 123 -0.26 -31.43 -21.11
N VAL A 124 -0.92 -31.11 -22.22
CA VAL A 124 -2.36 -31.29 -22.38
C VAL A 124 -2.55 -32.43 -23.37
N ASP A 125 -3.20 -33.49 -22.91
CA ASP A 125 -3.55 -34.63 -23.74
C ASP A 125 -5.08 -34.66 -23.97
N THR A 126 -5.47 -35.03 -25.18
CA THR A 126 -6.87 -35.21 -25.56
C THR A 126 -7.06 -36.67 -25.94
N ALA A 127 -7.69 -37.44 -25.07
CA ALA A 127 -8.07 -38.81 -25.36
C ALA A 127 -9.51 -38.87 -25.88
N GLY A 128 -9.77 -39.79 -26.81
CA GLY A 128 -11.13 -40.08 -27.31
C GLY A 128 -11.36 -39.78 -28.79
N ASN A 129 -12.29 -40.52 -29.38
CA ASN A 129 -12.68 -40.40 -30.79
C ASN A 129 -13.14 -38.96 -31.10
N LEU A 130 -12.64 -38.38 -32.20
CA LEU A 130 -13.06 -37.09 -32.74
C LEU A 130 -14.60 -37.04 -32.83
N ALA A 131 -15.22 -36.32 -31.88
CA ALA A 131 -16.63 -35.96 -31.80
C ALA A 131 -17.48 -36.51 -32.95
N THR A 132 -18.04 -37.71 -32.77
CA THR A 132 -19.04 -38.24 -33.70
C THR A 132 -20.26 -37.34 -33.57
N SER A 133 -20.43 -36.38 -34.49
CA SER A 133 -21.67 -35.59 -34.51
C SER A 133 -22.79 -36.59 -34.82
N SER A 134 -23.56 -36.99 -33.81
CA SER A 134 -24.81 -37.69 -34.09
C SER A 134 -25.75 -36.64 -34.65
N ARG A 135 -25.68 -36.44 -35.96
CA ARG A 135 -26.76 -35.78 -36.68
C ARG A 135 -27.97 -36.64 -36.39
N ALA A 136 -28.91 -36.10 -35.61
CA ALA A 136 -30.26 -36.64 -35.53
C ALA A 136 -30.92 -36.36 -36.89
N THR A 137 -30.45 -37.09 -37.91
CA THR A 137 -30.86 -36.96 -39.30
C THR A 137 -32.20 -37.66 -39.47
N LEU A 138 -33.16 -36.90 -39.98
CA LEU A 138 -34.44 -37.32 -40.59
C LEU A 138 -35.59 -37.81 -39.68
N THR A 139 -35.41 -38.80 -38.80
CA THR A 139 -36.59 -39.54 -38.27
C THR A 139 -37.53 -38.70 -37.42
N ARG A 140 -37.03 -37.65 -36.75
CA ARG A 140 -37.85 -36.80 -35.86
C ARG A 140 -38.59 -35.68 -36.60
N MET A 141 -38.17 -35.30 -37.82
CA MET A 141 -38.94 -34.37 -38.67
C MET A 141 -40.16 -35.07 -39.30
N ALA A 142 -40.03 -36.34 -39.66
CA ALA A 142 -41.15 -37.14 -40.18
C ALA A 142 -42.26 -37.34 -39.11
N ALA A 143 -41.89 -37.59 -37.85
CA ALA A 143 -42.85 -37.77 -36.78
C ALA A 143 -43.58 -36.47 -36.36
N GLY A 144 -42.88 -35.32 -36.39
CA GLY A 144 -43.50 -34.02 -36.07
C GLY A 144 -44.47 -33.51 -37.15
N GLY A 145 -44.18 -33.79 -38.42
CA GLY A 145 -45.07 -33.44 -39.54
C GLY A 145 -46.36 -34.26 -39.59
N LEU A 146 -46.35 -35.49 -39.07
CA LEU A 146 -47.51 -36.39 -39.03
C LEU A 146 -48.51 -36.06 -37.92
N MET A 147 -48.06 -35.56 -36.76
CA MET A 147 -48.93 -35.30 -35.59
C MET A 147 -49.56 -33.89 -35.57
N PHE A 148 -48.91 -32.87 -36.14
CA PHE A 148 -49.34 -31.47 -35.99
C PHE A 148 -49.53 -30.70 -37.31
N GLY A 149 -49.47 -31.40 -38.45
CA GLY A 149 -49.66 -30.80 -39.77
C GLY A 149 -48.61 -29.72 -40.11
N PRO A 150 -48.85 -28.90 -41.14
CA PRO A 150 -47.85 -27.94 -41.67
C PRO A 150 -47.46 -26.83 -40.68
N VAL A 151 -48.30 -26.53 -39.68
CA VAL A 151 -48.02 -25.48 -38.67
C VAL A 151 -47.08 -25.97 -37.56
N GLY A 152 -47.16 -27.25 -37.17
CA GLY A 152 -46.25 -27.84 -36.17
C GLY A 152 -44.79 -27.95 -36.60
N LEU A 153 -44.55 -27.92 -37.92
CA LEU A 153 -43.21 -27.98 -38.52
C LEU A 153 -42.42 -26.67 -38.29
N LEU A 154 -43.12 -25.52 -38.23
CA LEU A 154 -42.50 -24.21 -37.99
C LEU A 154 -42.19 -23.97 -36.51
N ALA A 155 -43.06 -24.42 -35.60
CA ALA A 155 -42.84 -24.25 -34.16
C ALA A 155 -41.75 -25.17 -33.58
N GLY A 156 -41.58 -26.38 -34.13
CA GLY A 156 -40.59 -27.35 -33.66
C GLY A 156 -39.14 -27.07 -34.08
N GLY A 157 -38.92 -26.19 -35.07
CA GLY A 157 -37.60 -25.92 -35.65
C GLY A 157 -36.72 -24.94 -34.84
N LEU A 158 -37.32 -24.04 -34.07
CA LEU A 158 -36.61 -22.91 -33.45
C LEU A 158 -36.07 -23.19 -32.05
N LEU A 159 -36.44 -24.30 -31.41
CA LEU A 159 -36.06 -24.64 -30.02
C LEU A 159 -35.15 -25.87 -29.92
N LYS A 160 -34.44 -26.23 -31.00
CA LYS A 160 -33.48 -27.32 -30.95
C LYS A 160 -32.16 -26.81 -30.34
N LYS A 161 -32.09 -26.87 -29.00
CA LYS A 161 -30.82 -26.74 -28.27
C LYS A 161 -29.92 -27.88 -28.74
N ASN A 162 -29.06 -27.61 -29.72
CA ASN A 162 -28.01 -28.54 -30.16
C ASN A 162 -27.05 -28.71 -28.98
N LYS A 163 -27.36 -29.67 -28.09
CA LYS A 163 -26.41 -30.16 -27.11
C LYS A 163 -25.43 -31.03 -27.88
N THR A 164 -24.37 -30.42 -28.38
CA THR A 164 -23.19 -31.16 -28.82
C THR A 164 -22.60 -31.78 -27.56
N HIS A 165 -22.84 -33.08 -27.36
CA HIS A 165 -22.17 -33.82 -26.30
C HIS A 165 -20.75 -34.06 -26.77
N ASP A 166 -19.83 -33.17 -26.36
CA ASP A 166 -18.42 -33.42 -26.55
C ASP A 166 -17.99 -34.50 -25.54
N MET A 167 -17.81 -35.72 -26.06
CA MET A 167 -17.36 -36.88 -25.27
C MET A 167 -15.84 -36.99 -25.25
N ARG A 168 -15.12 -35.95 -25.68
CA ARG A 168 -13.65 -35.91 -25.60
C ARG A 168 -13.23 -35.85 -24.13
N GLU A 169 -12.23 -36.64 -23.80
CA GLU A 169 -11.57 -36.57 -22.51
C GLU A 169 -10.36 -35.65 -22.65
N LEU A 170 -10.25 -34.70 -21.72
CA LEU A 170 -9.15 -33.74 -21.69
C LEU A 170 -8.39 -33.97 -20.39
N TYR A 171 -7.08 -34.16 -20.50
CA TYR A 171 -6.21 -34.35 -19.36
C TYR A 171 -5.11 -33.29 -19.36
N LEU A 172 -4.85 -32.73 -18.19
CA LEU A 172 -3.67 -31.91 -17.93
C LEU A 172 -2.71 -32.72 -17.07
N MET A 173 -1.54 -33.03 -17.61
CA MET A 173 -0.44 -33.62 -16.87
C MET A 173 0.52 -32.51 -16.45
N LEU A 174 0.81 -32.46 -15.15
CA LEU A 174 1.83 -31.59 -14.57
C LEU A 174 2.92 -32.48 -13.98
N GLU A 175 4.15 -32.32 -14.43
CA GLU A 175 5.31 -33.07 -13.97
C GLU A 175 6.41 -32.11 -13.50
N GLY A 176 7.14 -32.49 -12.46
CA GLY A 176 8.32 -31.80 -11.96
C GLY A 176 9.23 -32.79 -11.23
N ALA A 177 10.37 -32.34 -10.71
CA ALA A 177 11.33 -33.23 -10.05
C ALA A 177 10.75 -34.04 -8.88
N GLU A 178 9.81 -33.47 -8.13
CA GLU A 178 9.25 -34.07 -6.90
C GLU A 178 7.80 -34.54 -7.04
N PHE A 179 7.14 -34.27 -8.17
CA PHE A 179 5.71 -34.55 -8.35
C PHE A 179 5.33 -34.89 -9.78
N ALA A 180 4.26 -35.67 -9.93
CA ALA A 180 3.59 -35.91 -11.20
C ALA A 180 2.09 -36.07 -10.95
N THR A 181 1.29 -35.15 -11.45
CA THR A 181 -0.15 -35.07 -11.19
C THR A 181 -0.92 -35.03 -12.50
N LEU A 182 -1.83 -35.98 -12.68
CA LEU A 182 -2.80 -36.00 -13.76
C LEU A 182 -4.14 -35.44 -13.29
N VAL A 183 -4.63 -34.42 -14.01
CA VAL A 183 -5.89 -33.74 -13.73
C VAL A 183 -6.86 -33.93 -14.89
N ALA A 184 -8.00 -34.56 -14.60
CA ALA A 184 -9.11 -34.64 -15.55
C ALA A 184 -9.79 -33.27 -15.66
N CYS A 185 -9.87 -32.77 -16.88
CA CYS A 185 -10.43 -31.48 -17.24
C CYS A 185 -11.76 -31.65 -17.98
N ARG A 186 -12.59 -30.61 -17.98
CA ARG A 186 -13.80 -30.61 -18.82
C ARG A 186 -13.42 -30.39 -20.28
N ALA A 187 -14.06 -31.11 -21.20
CA ALA A 187 -13.83 -30.97 -22.64
C ALA A 187 -14.03 -29.51 -23.13
N GLU A 188 -15.01 -28.82 -22.55
CA GLU A 188 -15.37 -27.43 -22.86
C GLU A 188 -14.24 -26.44 -22.50
N ASP A 189 -13.38 -26.78 -21.54
CA ASP A 189 -12.30 -25.92 -21.05
C ASP A 189 -11.01 -26.05 -21.88
N GLY A 190 -11.03 -26.75 -23.03
CA GLY A 190 -9.83 -27.10 -23.79
C GLY A 190 -8.92 -25.92 -24.14
N GLN A 191 -9.49 -24.75 -24.43
CA GLN A 191 -8.69 -23.54 -24.66
C GLN A 191 -8.03 -23.04 -23.37
N GLN A 192 -8.79 -22.97 -22.27
CA GLN A 192 -8.30 -22.49 -20.98
C GLN A 192 -7.17 -23.39 -20.44
N VAL A 193 -7.33 -24.70 -20.53
CA VAL A 193 -6.32 -25.67 -20.07
C VAL A 193 -5.03 -25.59 -20.89
N ARG A 194 -5.14 -25.38 -22.21
CA ARG A 194 -3.97 -25.15 -23.07
C ARG A 194 -3.25 -23.84 -22.74
N GLN A 195 -4.00 -22.76 -22.48
CA GLN A 195 -3.43 -21.49 -22.04
C GLN A 195 -2.73 -21.64 -20.68
N LEU A 196 -3.35 -22.37 -19.75
CA LEU A 196 -2.79 -22.67 -18.45
C LEU A 196 -1.47 -23.45 -18.58
N ALA A 197 -1.45 -24.52 -19.38
CA ALA A 197 -0.25 -25.31 -19.62
C ALA A 197 0.88 -24.49 -20.28
N ALA A 198 0.54 -23.62 -21.24
CA ALA A 198 1.48 -22.69 -21.84
C ALA A 198 2.06 -21.71 -20.79
N ALA A 199 1.22 -21.21 -19.87
CA ALA A 199 1.65 -20.34 -18.78
C ALA A 199 2.58 -21.06 -17.80
N VAL A 200 2.29 -22.31 -17.42
CA VAL A 200 3.21 -23.13 -16.59
C VAL A 200 4.55 -23.30 -17.28
N ASN A 201 4.57 -23.75 -18.54
CA ASN A 201 5.81 -23.98 -19.27
C ASN A 201 6.62 -22.69 -19.46
N HIS A 202 5.95 -21.55 -19.65
CA HIS A 202 6.60 -20.26 -19.74
C HIS A 202 7.20 -19.83 -18.39
N ALA A 203 6.45 -19.98 -17.30
CA ALA A 203 6.91 -19.68 -15.95
C ALA A 203 8.11 -20.55 -15.55
N ALA A 204 8.05 -21.85 -15.83
CA ALA A 204 9.13 -22.81 -15.60
C ALA A 204 10.41 -22.40 -16.34
N LYS A 205 10.29 -22.07 -17.64
CA LYS A 205 11.44 -21.62 -18.44
C LYS A 205 12.08 -20.33 -17.91
N SER A 206 11.29 -19.43 -17.33
CA SER A 206 11.76 -18.16 -16.78
C SER A 206 12.06 -18.23 -15.27
N ALA A 207 11.94 -19.40 -14.64
CA ALA A 207 11.98 -19.54 -13.19
C ALA A 207 13.33 -19.10 -12.58
N SER A 208 14.45 -19.48 -13.22
CA SER A 208 15.80 -19.09 -12.77
C SER A 208 16.02 -17.58 -12.85
N THR A 209 15.65 -16.96 -13.96
CA THR A 209 15.73 -15.50 -14.15
C THR A 209 14.92 -14.76 -13.10
N HIS A 210 13.66 -15.14 -12.89
CA HIS A 210 12.82 -14.46 -11.90
C HIS A 210 13.33 -14.66 -10.48
N ARG A 211 13.92 -15.82 -10.16
CA ARG A 211 14.50 -16.08 -8.84
C ARG A 211 15.72 -15.20 -8.59
N GLN A 212 16.58 -15.05 -9.60
CA GLN A 212 17.70 -14.11 -9.55
C GLN A 212 17.21 -12.66 -9.39
N GLU A 213 16.21 -12.23 -10.16
CA GLU A 213 15.61 -10.89 -10.03
C GLU A 213 15.03 -10.65 -8.62
N HIS A 214 14.37 -11.67 -8.05
CA HIS A 214 13.84 -11.61 -6.69
C HIS A 214 14.96 -11.48 -5.65
N GLU A 215 16.01 -12.30 -5.74
CA GLU A 215 17.16 -12.26 -4.84
C GLU A 215 17.87 -10.90 -4.92
N GLU A 216 18.08 -10.37 -6.11
CA GLU A 216 18.66 -9.03 -6.33
C GLU A 216 17.77 -7.91 -5.78
N ALA A 217 16.44 -8.00 -5.98
CA ALA A 217 15.48 -7.04 -5.43
C ALA A 217 15.49 -7.07 -3.89
N VAL A 218 15.49 -8.25 -3.28
CA VAL A 218 15.56 -8.40 -1.82
C VAL A 218 16.90 -7.91 -1.27
N ALA A 219 18.02 -8.25 -1.92
CA ALA A 219 19.35 -7.82 -1.52
C ALA A 219 19.48 -6.29 -1.57
N SER A 220 19.05 -5.67 -2.68
CA SER A 220 19.10 -4.21 -2.83
C SER A 220 18.18 -3.48 -1.86
N ALA A 221 16.97 -3.98 -1.60
CA ALA A 221 16.06 -3.40 -0.62
C ALA A 221 16.58 -3.53 0.83
N THR A 222 17.22 -4.65 1.15
CA THR A 222 17.87 -4.89 2.45
C THR A 222 19.01 -3.90 2.67
N GLU A 223 19.86 -3.71 1.65
CA GLU A 223 20.95 -2.75 1.71
C GLU A 223 20.45 -1.31 1.86
N GLN A 224 19.38 -0.92 1.14
CA GLN A 224 18.75 0.40 1.33
C GLN A 224 18.26 0.60 2.77
N LEU A 225 17.58 -0.39 3.36
CA LEU A 225 17.12 -0.31 4.74
C LEU A 225 18.30 -0.18 5.71
N ARG A 226 19.40 -0.90 5.47
CA ARG A 226 20.62 -0.81 6.27
C ARG A 226 21.23 0.59 6.22
N LEU A 227 21.37 1.16 5.02
CA LEU A 227 21.90 2.52 4.83
C LEU A 227 21.03 3.58 5.54
N GLU A 228 19.71 3.51 5.41
CA GLU A 228 18.80 4.42 6.11
C GLU A 228 18.82 4.26 7.63
N THR A 229 19.05 3.04 8.12
CA THR A 229 19.20 2.76 9.55
C THR A 229 20.44 3.44 10.13
N LEU A 230 21.56 3.38 9.39
CA LEU A 230 22.84 4.02 9.75
C LEU A 230 22.82 5.54 9.57
N ASN A 231 21.96 6.06 8.69
CA ASN A 231 21.82 7.49 8.42
C ASN A 231 21.19 8.25 9.61
N THR A 232 22.03 8.61 10.57
CA THR A 232 21.68 9.37 11.78
C THR A 232 22.24 10.79 11.79
N GLY A 233 22.94 11.20 10.73
CA GLY A 233 23.67 12.47 10.65
C GLY A 233 22.79 13.70 10.86
N SER A 234 21.64 13.79 10.17
CA SER A 234 20.77 14.97 10.31
C SER A 234 20.14 15.07 11.69
N LEU A 235 19.72 13.95 12.28
CA LEU A 235 19.14 13.91 13.62
C LEU A 235 20.17 14.25 14.70
N THR A 236 21.40 13.73 14.58
CA THR A 236 22.49 14.03 15.52
C THR A 236 22.87 15.51 15.45
N ALA A 237 22.96 16.09 14.24
CA ALA A 237 23.19 17.52 14.04
C ALA A 237 22.05 18.38 14.66
N ALA A 238 20.79 18.02 14.43
CA ALA A 238 19.66 18.74 15.03
C ALA A 238 19.66 18.67 16.57
N LYS A 239 19.99 17.51 17.14
CA LYS A 239 20.12 17.36 18.61
C LYS A 239 21.29 18.17 19.16
N ALA A 240 22.42 18.23 18.44
CA ALA A 240 23.55 19.07 18.79
C ALA A 240 23.18 20.56 18.74
N ALA A 241 22.44 21.00 17.73
CA ALA A 241 21.93 22.37 17.63
C ALA A 241 20.98 22.72 18.78
N LEU A 242 20.08 21.82 19.17
CA LEU A 242 19.24 22.00 20.35
C LEU A 242 20.06 22.11 21.64
N LYS A 243 21.08 21.26 21.81
CA LYS A 243 21.99 21.34 22.96
C LYS A 243 22.73 22.69 23.00
N ALA A 244 23.23 23.16 21.84
CA ALA A 244 23.88 24.46 21.73
C ALA A 244 22.93 25.63 22.04
N ALA A 245 21.69 25.57 21.53
CA ALA A 245 20.67 26.59 21.83
C ALA A 245 20.33 26.66 23.33
N ARG A 246 20.24 25.51 24.01
CA ARG A 246 20.03 25.44 25.47
C ARG A 246 21.23 25.93 26.29
N ALA A 247 22.45 25.76 25.77
CA ALA A 247 23.66 26.24 26.42
C ALA A 247 23.91 27.75 26.17
N ASN A 248 23.22 28.36 25.20
CA ASN A 248 23.38 29.78 24.89
C ASN A 248 22.51 30.65 25.81
N THR A 249 22.94 30.75 27.08
CA THR A 249 22.29 31.56 28.13
C THR A 249 22.92 32.95 28.29
N VAL A 250 24.00 33.24 27.56
CA VAL A 250 24.85 34.42 27.73
C VAL A 250 24.03 35.71 27.78
N ARG A 251 23.11 35.93 26.85
CA ARG A 251 22.33 37.18 26.81
C ARG A 251 21.38 37.33 28.00
N VAL A 252 20.72 36.23 28.41
CA VAL A 252 19.81 36.22 29.56
C VAL A 252 20.58 36.54 30.84
N GLU A 253 21.73 35.87 31.03
CA GLU A 253 22.61 36.10 32.19
C GLU A 253 23.14 37.55 32.21
N THR A 254 23.58 38.10 31.07
CA THR A 254 24.05 39.50 31.01
C THR A 254 22.95 40.51 31.34
N ALA A 255 21.71 40.25 30.90
CA ALA A 255 20.59 41.13 31.19
C ALA A 255 20.13 41.03 32.65
N GLU A 256 20.16 39.83 33.24
CA GLU A 256 19.89 39.59 34.66
C GLU A 256 20.92 40.29 35.55
N LEU A 257 22.21 40.18 35.22
CA LEU A 257 23.28 40.89 35.92
C LEU A 257 23.10 42.41 35.84
N ALA A 258 22.70 42.95 34.68
CA ALA A 258 22.44 44.38 34.53
C ALA A 258 21.27 44.87 35.41
N ILE A 259 20.20 44.09 35.53
CA ILE A 259 19.09 44.39 36.46
C ILE A 259 19.60 44.37 37.90
N SER A 260 20.34 43.33 38.31
CA SER A 260 20.84 43.19 39.68
C SER A 260 21.78 44.33 40.10
N ALA A 261 22.61 44.84 39.18
CA ALA A 261 23.51 45.96 39.43
C ALA A 261 22.79 47.32 39.52
N SER A 262 21.59 47.43 38.93
CA SER A 262 20.79 48.65 38.94
C SER A 262 19.85 48.78 40.15
N ALA A 263 19.63 47.69 40.89
CA ALA A 263 18.87 47.73 42.12
C ALA A 263 19.62 48.66 43.10
N PRO A 264 19.00 49.78 43.55
CA PRO A 264 19.66 50.67 44.49
C PRO A 264 20.00 49.82 45.71
N GLY A 265 21.31 49.67 45.97
CA GLY A 265 21.77 48.91 47.12
C GLY A 265 20.98 49.40 48.32
N VAL A 266 20.23 48.51 48.95
CA VAL A 266 19.65 48.79 50.26
C VAL A 266 20.86 49.03 51.13
N VAL A 267 21.22 50.31 51.27
CA VAL A 267 22.26 50.75 52.19
C VAL A 267 21.70 50.33 53.53
N ASP A 268 22.25 49.26 54.10
CA ASP A 268 21.99 48.86 55.47
C ASP A 268 22.28 50.09 56.33
N THR A 269 21.23 50.81 56.68
CA THR A 269 21.30 51.90 57.64
C THR A 269 21.64 51.25 58.98
N PRO A 270 22.80 51.58 59.58
CA PRO A 270 23.24 50.99 60.84
C PRO A 270 22.31 51.32 62.02
#